data_AF-A0A6J2YQR9-F1
#
_entry.id   AF-A0A6J2YQR9-F1
#
_cell.length_a   1.000
_cell.length_b   1.000
_cell.length_c   1.000
_cell.angle_alpha   90.00
_cell.angle_beta   90.00
_cell.angle_gamma   90.00
#
_symmetry.space_group_name_H-M   'P 1'
#
loop_
_entity.id
_entity.type
_entity.pdbx_description
1 polymer ?
#
loop_
_entity_poly.entity_id
_entity_poly.type
_entity_poly.pdbx_seq_one_letter_code
_entity_poly.pdbx_strand_id
1 'polypeptide(L)'
;MKPVVKFLRSNGIVCVIYLDDILIISKTVEAANKDCQTTKSLLESLGFLLNLKKSVLVPSQICTFLGFVYNSVSFRVYLPMQKKTLILLQITKLLSKGRCSILSLAELIGRFVAACPTVKYGWVHLKILERKKYLALRSNNHVYESSLLISNSMKSELNWWYNTLSQNIGRPIVVDTDFALEMYTDASLTGWGARCLNEVTHGFWNVDDSKKHINYLELLAVFNALRSFASDYFNCSILLRVDNVTAIACINRMGSVKFRSLNNITRQIWLWCENRNIFIVASYINTKENIHADRESRSTLINTEYELSISAFQEICRCFGTPTIDLFATQLNAKCIRYISWKPDPNSINVDAFTVSWKGEFFYAFPPFSLITKCLQKIIAEGAQGIVVVPCWNTQPWYSVFHKLLITKPLVFAPNQTLLSSPFRKHHPLWQSLSLEVGILSGRLFREEVFQQ
;
A
#
# COMPACT_ATOMS: atom_id res chain seq x y z
N MET A 1 18.33 36.40 -18.80
CA MET A 1 16.87 36.12 -18.65
C MET A 1 16.24 36.58 -17.33
N LYS A 2 16.86 36.46 -16.15
CA LYS A 2 16.21 36.86 -14.88
C LYS A 2 15.57 38.27 -14.86
N PRO A 3 16.21 39.34 -15.38
CA PRO A 3 15.59 40.67 -15.44
C PRO A 3 14.34 40.72 -16.33
N VAL A 4 14.38 40.03 -17.48
CA VAL A 4 13.25 39.89 -18.41
C VAL A 4 12.08 39.21 -17.73
N VAL A 5 12.34 38.07 -17.06
CA VAL A 5 11.32 37.32 -16.30
C VAL A 5 10.69 38.21 -15.23
N LYS A 6 11.52 38.95 -14.46
CA LYS A 6 11.05 39.88 -13.44
C LYS A 6 10.12 40.93 -14.05
N PHE A 7 10.54 41.57 -15.13
CA PHE A 7 9.73 42.58 -15.82
C PHE A 7 8.39 42.03 -16.29
N LEU A 8 8.37 40.90 -17.02
CA LEU A 8 7.13 40.30 -17.52
C LEU A 8 6.16 39.97 -16.38
N ARG A 9 6.66 39.31 -15.32
CA ARG A 9 5.84 38.92 -14.16
C ARG A 9 5.35 40.13 -13.36
N SER A 10 6.17 41.18 -13.21
CA SER A 10 5.76 42.43 -12.57
C SER A 10 4.65 43.16 -13.34
N ASN A 11 4.53 42.92 -14.65
CA ASN A 11 3.44 43.43 -15.49
C ASN A 11 2.22 42.48 -15.53
N GLY A 12 2.17 41.47 -14.66
CA GLY A 12 1.04 40.53 -14.58
C GLY A 12 1.04 39.41 -15.62
N ILE A 13 2.08 39.31 -16.46
CA ILE A 13 2.18 38.24 -17.46
C ILE A 13 2.61 36.94 -16.78
N VAL A 14 1.77 35.91 -16.88
CA VAL A 14 2.10 34.57 -16.38
C VAL A 14 2.95 33.85 -17.43
N CYS A 15 4.22 33.62 -17.09
CA CYS A 15 5.15 32.95 -17.98
C CYS A 15 6.06 31.93 -17.28
N VAL A 16 6.35 30.87 -18.02
CA VAL A 16 7.35 29.84 -17.67
C VAL A 16 8.50 29.99 -18.66
N ILE A 17 9.71 30.22 -18.15
CA ILE A 17 10.93 30.32 -18.97
C ILE A 17 11.88 29.22 -18.51
N TYR A 18 12.32 28.40 -19.46
CA TYR A 18 13.29 27.34 -19.21
C TYR A 18 14.31 27.33 -20.33
N LEU A 19 15.55 27.74 -20.00
CA LEU A 19 16.63 27.94 -20.97
C LEU A 19 16.18 28.85 -22.13
N ASP A 20 15.99 28.28 -23.32
CA ASP A 20 15.58 28.93 -24.57
C ASP A 20 14.07 28.90 -24.82
N ASP A 21 13.31 28.09 -24.08
CA ASP A 21 11.86 27.96 -24.23
C ASP A 21 11.09 28.95 -23.33
N ILE A 22 10.12 29.65 -23.90
CA ILE A 22 9.21 30.58 -23.21
C ILE A 22 7.76 30.16 -23.47
N LEU A 23 7.01 29.89 -22.41
CA LEU A 23 5.57 29.65 -22.44
C LEU A 23 4.84 30.80 -21.75
N ILE A 24 3.83 31.34 -22.41
CA ILE A 24 2.95 32.40 -21.91
C ILE A 24 1.56 31.80 -21.70
N ILE A 25 0.94 32.11 -20.58
CA ILE A 25 -0.36 31.54 -20.17
C ILE A 25 -1.27 32.71 -19.82
N SER A 26 -2.44 32.78 -20.45
CA SER A 26 -3.41 33.83 -20.20
C SER A 26 -4.82 33.26 -20.18
N LYS A 27 -5.76 33.97 -19.52
CA LYS A 27 -7.15 33.50 -19.31
C LYS A 27 -8.01 33.58 -20.57
N THR A 28 -7.74 34.53 -21.47
CA THR A 28 -8.48 34.74 -22.72
C THR A 28 -7.54 34.83 -23.91
N VAL A 29 -8.08 34.67 -25.12
CA VAL A 29 -7.31 34.74 -26.37
C VAL A 29 -6.76 36.15 -26.58
N GLU A 30 -7.53 37.19 -26.25
CA GLU A 30 -7.13 38.59 -26.35
C GLU A 30 -5.96 38.90 -25.42
N ALA A 31 -6.04 38.43 -24.17
CA ALA A 31 -4.95 38.56 -23.20
C ALA A 31 -3.71 37.80 -23.67
N ALA A 32 -3.87 36.57 -24.16
CA ALA A 32 -2.75 35.77 -24.67
C ALA A 32 -2.03 36.46 -25.84
N ASN A 33 -2.78 37.05 -26.78
CA ASN A 33 -2.21 37.81 -27.88
C ASN A 33 -1.48 39.06 -27.40
N LYS A 34 -2.07 39.82 -26.47
CA LYS A 34 -1.44 41.01 -25.89
C LYS A 34 -0.15 40.66 -25.14
N ASP A 35 -0.19 39.62 -24.30
CA ASP A 35 0.94 39.18 -23.49
C ASP A 35 2.06 38.61 -24.37
N CYS A 36 1.70 37.87 -25.42
CA CYS A 36 2.63 37.36 -26.44
C CYS A 36 3.32 38.51 -27.17
N GLN A 37 2.56 39.49 -27.64
CA GLN A 37 3.12 40.65 -28.35
C GLN A 37 4.01 41.49 -27.43
N THR A 38 3.60 41.74 -26.20
CA THR A 38 4.40 42.47 -25.20
C THR A 38 5.73 41.75 -24.95
N THR A 39 5.68 40.43 -24.78
CA THR A 39 6.88 39.61 -24.56
C THR A 39 7.79 39.61 -25.79
N LYS A 40 7.22 39.48 -26.99
CA LYS A 40 7.94 39.54 -28.26
C LYS A 40 8.67 40.87 -28.42
N SER A 41 7.97 41.98 -28.28
CA SER A 41 8.55 43.32 -28.41
C SER A 41 9.64 43.58 -27.38
N LEU A 42 9.46 43.11 -26.14
CA LEU A 42 10.52 43.21 -25.13
C LEU A 42 11.78 42.44 -25.53
N LEU A 43 11.64 41.18 -25.98
CA LEU A 43 12.78 40.36 -26.39
C LEU A 43 13.51 40.98 -27.58
N GLU A 44 12.77 41.44 -28.58
CA GLU A 44 13.35 42.12 -29.76
C GLU A 44 14.06 43.42 -29.36
N SER A 45 13.47 44.24 -28.46
CA SER A 45 14.10 45.48 -27.98
C SER A 45 15.41 45.25 -27.20
N LEU A 46 15.54 44.06 -26.60
CA LEU A 46 16.74 43.65 -25.88
C LEU A 46 17.77 42.96 -26.78
N GLY A 47 17.53 42.91 -28.10
CA GLY A 47 18.43 42.32 -29.09
C GLY A 47 18.32 40.81 -29.27
N PHE A 48 17.28 40.15 -28.73
CA PHE A 48 17.06 38.73 -28.99
C PHE A 48 16.47 38.50 -30.39
N LEU A 49 16.99 37.48 -31.07
CA LEU A 49 16.47 37.02 -32.36
C LEU A 49 15.52 35.85 -32.16
N LEU A 50 14.23 36.06 -32.45
CA LEU A 50 13.20 35.04 -32.29
C LEU A 50 13.11 34.16 -33.53
N ASN A 51 13.14 32.84 -33.33
CA ASN A 51 12.93 31.89 -34.42
C ASN A 51 11.44 31.72 -34.71
N LEU A 52 10.89 32.62 -35.53
CA LEU A 52 9.46 32.65 -35.88
C LEU A 52 8.95 31.34 -36.52
N LYS A 53 9.83 30.54 -37.16
CA LYS A 53 9.45 29.23 -37.73
C LYS A 53 9.19 28.17 -36.64
N LYS A 54 9.88 28.27 -35.51
CA LYS A 54 9.71 27.37 -34.36
C LYS A 54 8.73 27.91 -33.33
N SER A 55 8.53 29.23 -33.28
CA SER A 55 7.61 29.88 -32.35
C SER A 55 6.16 29.62 -32.73
N VAL A 56 5.34 29.32 -31.71
CA VAL A 56 3.88 29.28 -31.84
C VAL A 56 3.32 30.55 -31.23
N LEU A 57 2.87 31.49 -32.08
CA LEU A 57 2.41 32.81 -31.66
C LEU A 57 0.88 32.93 -31.59
N VAL A 58 0.16 31.98 -32.18
CA VAL A 58 -1.30 31.93 -32.09
C VAL A 58 -1.68 31.19 -30.80
N PRO A 59 -2.49 31.81 -29.91
CA PRO A 59 -2.96 31.16 -28.70
C PRO A 59 -3.67 29.84 -29.00
N SER A 60 -3.36 28.81 -28.22
CA SER A 60 -3.94 27.47 -28.35
C SER A 60 -4.16 26.86 -26.97
N GLN A 61 -5.23 26.07 -26.84
CA GLN A 61 -5.50 25.27 -25.64
C GLN A 61 -4.65 23.99 -25.58
N ILE A 62 -4.00 23.64 -26.69
CA ILE A 62 -3.07 22.51 -26.78
C ILE A 62 -1.72 23.03 -27.25
N CYS A 63 -0.68 22.85 -26.44
CA CYS A 63 0.66 23.30 -26.77
C CYS A 63 1.72 22.24 -26.44
N THR A 64 2.81 22.23 -27.22
CA THR A 64 3.99 21.44 -26.87
C THR A 64 4.98 22.34 -26.14
N PHE A 65 5.42 21.94 -24.95
CA PHE A 65 6.40 22.65 -24.16
C PHE A 65 7.29 21.66 -23.41
N LEU A 66 8.61 21.88 -23.40
CA LEU A 66 9.59 20.97 -22.77
C LEU A 66 9.43 19.49 -23.16
N GLY A 67 9.03 19.25 -24.40
CA GLY A 67 8.87 17.91 -24.95
C GLY A 67 7.61 17.14 -24.51
N PHE A 68 6.62 17.84 -23.93
CA PHE A 68 5.31 17.32 -23.55
C PHE A 68 4.17 18.11 -24.20
N VAL A 69 3.01 17.48 -24.34
CA VAL A 69 1.79 18.14 -24.85
C VAL A 69 0.90 18.50 -23.66
N TYR A 70 0.70 19.78 -23.42
CA TYR A 70 -0.23 20.29 -22.42
C TYR A 70 -1.57 20.58 -23.07
N ASN A 71 -2.65 20.14 -22.43
CA ASN A 71 -4.01 20.40 -22.85
C ASN A 71 -4.75 21.09 -21.71
N SER A 72 -5.11 22.36 -21.89
CA SER A 72 -5.76 23.17 -20.85
C SER A 72 -7.25 22.88 -20.69
N VAL A 73 -7.91 22.24 -21.66
CA VAL A 73 -9.33 21.83 -21.58
C VAL A 73 -9.50 20.65 -20.64
N SER A 74 -8.73 19.59 -20.88
CA SER A 74 -8.70 18.40 -20.00
C SER A 74 -7.84 18.61 -18.76
N PHE A 75 -7.04 19.68 -18.74
CA PHE A 75 -6.06 20.01 -17.71
C PHE A 75 -5.05 18.89 -17.44
N ARG A 76 -4.56 18.29 -18.52
CA ARG A 76 -3.66 17.13 -18.51
C ARG A 76 -2.43 17.34 -19.38
N VAL A 77 -1.36 16.65 -19.02
CA VAL A 77 -0.12 16.55 -19.77
C VAL A 77 0.00 15.16 -20.40
N TYR A 78 0.37 15.15 -21.68
CA TYR A 78 0.45 13.96 -22.52
C TYR A 78 1.85 13.80 -23.11
N LEU A 79 2.20 12.56 -23.41
CA LEU A 79 3.38 12.26 -24.20
C LEU A 79 3.09 12.59 -25.67
N PRO A 80 3.97 13.30 -26.40
CA PRO A 80 3.80 13.53 -27.82
C PRO A 80 3.63 12.23 -28.60
N MET A 81 2.68 12.20 -29.56
CA MET A 81 2.31 10.98 -30.29
C MET A 81 3.49 10.33 -30.99
N GLN A 82 4.41 11.12 -31.55
CA GLN A 82 5.62 10.63 -32.20
C GLN A 82 6.53 9.85 -31.22
N LYS A 83 6.74 10.38 -30.01
CA LYS A 83 7.52 9.70 -28.96
C LYS A 83 6.82 8.41 -28.51
N LYS A 84 5.49 8.46 -28.34
CA LYS A 84 4.67 7.28 -28.02
C LYS A 84 4.84 6.17 -29.06
N THR A 85 4.67 6.48 -30.35
CA THR A 85 4.80 5.51 -31.44
C THR A 85 6.18 4.86 -31.45
N LEU A 86 7.25 5.64 -31.29
CA LEU A 86 8.62 5.10 -31.24
C LEU A 86 8.82 4.13 -30.06
N ILE A 87 8.30 4.46 -28.88
CA ILE A 87 8.36 3.59 -27.71
C ILE A 87 7.61 2.28 -27.97
N LEU A 88 6.37 2.35 -28.47
CA LEU A 88 5.55 1.18 -28.75
C LEU A 88 6.20 0.26 -29.78
N LEU A 89 6.75 0.81 -30.87
CA LEU A 89 7.49 0.05 -31.88
C LEU A 89 8.74 -0.64 -31.32
N GLN A 90 9.46 0.03 -30.40
CA GLN A 90 10.62 -0.59 -29.77
C GLN A 90 10.21 -1.71 -28.80
N ILE A 91 9.13 -1.53 -28.04
CA ILE A 91 8.60 -2.57 -27.15
C ILE A 91 8.23 -3.82 -27.96
N THR A 92 7.47 -3.68 -29.05
CA THR A 92 7.03 -4.81 -29.88
C THR A 92 8.23 -5.54 -30.51
N LYS A 93 9.23 -4.79 -30.99
CA LYS A 93 10.48 -5.36 -31.53
C LYS A 93 11.27 -6.15 -30.48
N LEU A 94 11.32 -5.68 -29.23
CA LEU A 94 11.99 -6.40 -28.16
C LEU A 94 11.23 -7.67 -27.79
N LEU A 95 9.91 -7.58 -27.61
CA LEU A 95 9.07 -8.72 -27.24
C LEU A 95 9.10 -9.85 -28.28
N SER A 96 9.17 -9.53 -29.57
CA SER A 96 9.20 -10.54 -30.64
C SER A 96 10.52 -11.31 -30.74
N LYS A 97 11.66 -10.66 -30.48
CA LYS A 97 13.00 -11.29 -30.62
C LYS A 97 13.40 -12.15 -29.42
N GLY A 98 12.83 -11.91 -28.24
CA GLY A 98 13.19 -12.61 -26.99
C GLY A 98 14.58 -12.29 -26.43
N ARG A 99 15.47 -11.65 -27.20
CA ARG A 99 16.79 -11.14 -26.80
C ARG A 99 17.00 -9.73 -27.33
N CYS A 100 17.86 -8.98 -26.66
CA CYS A 100 18.25 -7.62 -27.06
C CYS A 100 19.67 -7.29 -26.63
N SER A 101 20.29 -6.25 -27.19
CA SER A 101 21.51 -5.70 -26.62
C SER A 101 21.19 -4.89 -25.37
N ILE A 102 22.16 -4.80 -24.46
CA ILE A 102 22.03 -3.94 -23.28
C ILE A 102 21.83 -2.48 -23.69
N LEU A 103 22.46 -2.03 -24.78
CA LEU A 103 22.25 -0.72 -25.41
C LEU A 103 20.78 -0.51 -25.78
N SER A 104 20.16 -1.46 -26.47
CA SER A 104 18.76 -1.33 -26.89
C SER A 104 17.82 -1.21 -25.69
N LEU A 105 18.08 -1.96 -24.61
CA LEU A 105 17.34 -1.81 -23.36
C LEU A 105 17.61 -0.45 -22.70
N ALA A 106 18.85 0.03 -22.70
CA ALA A 106 19.22 1.32 -22.13
C ALA A 106 18.54 2.49 -22.85
N GLU A 107 18.48 2.46 -24.18
CA GLU A 107 17.75 3.45 -24.97
C GLU A 107 16.26 3.44 -24.66
N LEU A 108 15.65 2.25 -24.56
CA LEU A 108 14.23 2.15 -24.21
C LEU A 108 13.96 2.71 -22.80
N ILE A 109 14.82 2.38 -21.83
CA ILE A 109 14.77 2.95 -20.48
C ILE A 109 14.86 4.48 -20.53
N GLY A 110 15.76 5.04 -21.33
CA GLY A 110 15.88 6.49 -21.51
C GLY A 110 14.59 7.11 -22.07
N ARG A 111 13.94 6.44 -23.03
CA ARG A 111 12.63 6.86 -23.56
C ARG A 111 11.53 6.76 -22.50
N PHE A 112 11.52 5.72 -21.66
CA PHE A 112 10.59 5.61 -20.54
C PHE A 112 10.80 6.69 -19.48
N VAL A 113 12.05 7.00 -19.12
CA VAL A 113 12.38 8.11 -18.21
C VAL A 113 11.78 9.42 -18.73
N ALA A 114 11.95 9.70 -20.03
CA ALA A 114 11.36 10.88 -20.66
C ALA A 114 9.82 10.86 -20.66
N ALA A 115 9.18 9.68 -20.63
CA ALA A 115 7.73 9.53 -20.57
C ALA A 115 7.15 9.55 -19.15
N CYS A 116 7.93 9.20 -18.12
CA CYS A 116 7.47 9.07 -16.74
C CYS A 116 6.70 10.29 -16.19
N PRO A 117 7.04 11.56 -16.52
CA PRO A 117 6.24 12.70 -16.09
C PRO A 117 4.76 12.63 -16.47
N THR A 118 4.43 11.91 -17.56
CA THR A 118 3.07 11.73 -18.10
C THR A 118 2.42 10.40 -17.71
N VAL A 119 3.13 9.53 -16.98
CA VAL A 119 2.68 8.17 -16.64
C VAL A 119 2.70 7.99 -15.13
N LYS A 120 1.51 7.93 -14.52
CA LYS A 120 1.30 7.98 -13.05
C LYS A 120 2.20 7.02 -12.26
N TYR A 121 2.29 5.76 -12.66
CA TYR A 121 3.08 4.71 -11.99
C TYR A 121 4.35 4.32 -12.75
N GLY A 122 4.76 5.11 -13.76
CA GLY A 122 5.82 4.73 -14.70
C GLY A 122 7.15 4.38 -14.02
N TRP A 123 7.50 5.10 -12.95
CA TRP A 123 8.76 4.84 -12.23
C TRP A 123 8.81 3.47 -11.56
N VAL A 124 7.68 2.95 -11.05
CA VAL A 124 7.58 1.61 -10.43
C VAL A 124 7.95 0.54 -11.45
N HIS A 125 7.40 0.65 -12.65
CA HIS A 125 7.59 -0.31 -13.75
C HIS A 125 8.93 -0.14 -14.47
N LEU A 126 9.62 0.97 -14.22
CA LEU A 126 10.96 1.21 -14.73
C LEU A 126 12.04 0.49 -13.89
N LYS A 127 11.85 0.38 -12.56
CA LYS A 127 12.91 -0.11 -11.64
C LYS A 127 13.40 -1.53 -11.94
N ILE A 128 12.51 -2.42 -12.37
CA ILE A 128 12.89 -3.78 -12.74
C ILE A 128 13.79 -3.76 -13.98
N LEU A 129 13.43 -2.97 -15.00
CA LEU A 129 14.21 -2.84 -16.22
C LEU A 129 15.58 -2.22 -15.94
N GLU A 130 15.64 -1.15 -15.13
CA GLU A 130 16.89 -0.52 -14.68
C GLU A 130 17.80 -1.52 -13.97
N ARG A 131 17.24 -2.34 -13.06
CA ARG A 131 17.99 -3.34 -12.33
C ARG A 131 18.51 -4.45 -13.25
N LYS A 132 17.70 -4.92 -14.20
CA LYS A 132 18.12 -5.93 -15.19
C LYS A 132 19.25 -5.40 -16.06
N LYS A 133 19.13 -4.16 -16.55
CA LYS A 133 20.21 -3.47 -17.27
C LYS A 133 21.49 -3.40 -16.43
N TYR A 134 21.39 -2.94 -15.18
CA TYR A 134 22.54 -2.80 -14.28
C TYR A 134 23.27 -4.13 -14.04
N LEU A 135 22.53 -5.19 -13.73
CA LEU A 135 23.12 -6.52 -13.51
C LEU A 135 23.76 -7.08 -14.78
N ALA A 136 23.12 -6.86 -15.94
CA ALA A 136 23.66 -7.27 -17.23
C ALA A 136 24.97 -6.54 -17.58
N LEU A 137 25.05 -5.23 -17.34
CA LEU A 137 26.31 -4.49 -17.54
C LEU A 137 27.41 -5.04 -16.64
N ARG A 138 27.10 -5.26 -15.36
CA ARG A 138 28.08 -5.78 -14.40
C ARG A 138 28.58 -7.17 -14.78
N SER A 139 27.73 -8.04 -15.31
CA SER A 139 28.14 -9.38 -15.75
C SER A 139 28.89 -9.40 -17.09
N ASN A 140 28.80 -8.34 -17.88
CA ASN A 140 29.41 -8.23 -19.21
C ASN A 140 30.51 -7.15 -19.26
N ASN A 141 31.20 -6.89 -18.14
CA ASN A 141 32.28 -5.91 -18.06
C ASN A 141 31.92 -4.53 -18.63
N HIS A 142 30.67 -4.09 -18.45
CA HIS A 142 30.13 -2.80 -18.89
C HIS A 142 30.07 -2.62 -20.41
N VAL A 143 30.13 -3.72 -21.19
CA VAL A 143 29.93 -3.71 -22.64
C VAL A 143 28.44 -3.61 -22.97
N TYR A 144 28.05 -2.58 -23.73
CA TYR A 144 26.65 -2.29 -24.03
C TYR A 144 26.10 -3.13 -25.20
N GLU A 145 26.98 -3.63 -26.05
CA GLU A 145 26.69 -4.45 -27.22
C GLU A 145 26.32 -5.88 -26.83
N SER A 146 26.65 -6.30 -25.60
CA SER A 146 26.40 -7.65 -25.11
C SER A 146 24.91 -8.02 -25.14
N SER A 147 24.65 -9.29 -25.44
CA SER A 147 23.30 -9.85 -25.57
C SER A 147 22.67 -10.15 -24.19
N LEU A 148 21.41 -9.74 -24.02
CA LEU A 148 20.58 -9.93 -22.85
C LEU A 148 19.31 -10.71 -23.21
N LEU A 149 18.99 -11.76 -22.44
CA LEU A 149 17.72 -12.48 -22.53
C LEU A 149 16.59 -11.69 -21.87
N ILE A 150 15.45 -11.57 -22.57
CA ILE A 150 14.27 -10.89 -22.04
C ILE A 150 13.49 -11.86 -21.14
N SER A 151 13.75 -11.77 -19.83
CA SER A 151 13.06 -12.56 -18.81
C SER A 151 11.56 -12.26 -18.71
N ASN A 152 10.76 -13.17 -18.14
CA ASN A 152 9.32 -12.98 -17.92
C ASN A 152 9.00 -11.71 -17.11
N SER A 153 9.82 -11.39 -16.11
CA SER A 153 9.69 -10.13 -15.35
C SER A 153 9.80 -8.90 -16.25
N MET A 154 10.71 -8.90 -17.25
CA MET A 154 10.85 -7.79 -18.18
C MET A 154 9.68 -7.76 -19.16
N LYS A 155 9.20 -8.92 -19.64
CA LYS A 155 8.02 -8.99 -20.52
C LYS A 155 6.79 -8.39 -19.83
N SER A 156 6.59 -8.68 -18.54
CA SER A 156 5.51 -8.11 -17.75
C SER A 156 5.57 -6.58 -17.72
N GLU A 157 6.74 -6.00 -17.40
CA GLU A 157 6.89 -4.53 -17.41
C GLU A 157 6.71 -3.92 -18.80
N LEU A 158 7.26 -4.56 -19.84
CA LEU A 158 7.13 -4.09 -21.23
C LEU A 158 5.67 -4.09 -21.69
N ASN A 159 4.92 -5.14 -21.36
CA ASN A 159 3.48 -5.22 -21.64
C ASN A 159 2.70 -4.18 -20.86
N TRP A 160 3.03 -3.94 -19.58
CA TRP A 160 2.42 -2.88 -18.79
C TRP A 160 2.63 -1.51 -19.44
N TRP A 161 3.86 -1.20 -19.87
CA TRP A 161 4.18 0.04 -20.58
C TRP A 161 3.43 0.17 -21.90
N TYR A 162 3.34 -0.93 -22.67
CA TYR A 162 2.60 -0.96 -23.94
C TYR A 162 1.12 -0.64 -23.71
N ASN A 163 0.47 -1.32 -22.77
CA ASN A 163 -0.94 -1.13 -22.46
C ASN A 163 -1.21 0.30 -21.94
N THR A 164 -0.41 0.75 -20.99
CA THR A 164 -0.56 2.09 -20.37
C THR A 164 -0.41 3.21 -21.39
N LEU A 165 0.62 3.14 -22.24
CA LEU A 165 0.82 4.14 -23.28
C LEU A 165 -0.27 4.08 -24.34
N SER A 166 -0.77 2.88 -24.69
CA SER A 166 -1.83 2.71 -25.68
C SER A 166 -3.12 3.43 -25.29
N GLN A 167 -3.52 3.37 -24.01
CA GLN A 167 -4.73 4.01 -23.49
C GLN A 167 -4.74 5.54 -23.56
N ASN A 168 -3.56 6.19 -23.66
CA ASN A 168 -3.43 7.64 -23.82
C ASN A 168 -4.12 8.51 -22.73
N ILE A 169 -4.13 8.05 -21.48
CA ILE A 169 -4.92 8.67 -20.40
C ILE A 169 -4.36 10.05 -19.98
N GLY A 170 -3.08 10.35 -20.23
CA GLY A 170 -2.43 11.59 -19.77
C GLY A 170 -2.40 11.72 -18.24
N ARG A 171 -1.60 12.65 -17.72
CA ARG A 171 -1.53 12.92 -16.27
C ARG A 171 -2.13 14.29 -15.96
N PRO A 172 -2.90 14.46 -14.87
CA PRO A 172 -3.31 15.79 -14.42
C PRO A 172 -2.12 16.74 -14.27
N ILE A 173 -2.27 17.99 -14.69
CA ILE A 173 -1.21 19.01 -14.58
C ILE A 173 -0.97 19.38 -13.12
N VAL A 174 -2.05 19.47 -12.32
CA VAL A 174 -1.97 19.69 -10.88
C VAL A 174 -1.82 18.35 -10.17
N VAL A 175 -0.85 18.30 -9.26
CA VAL A 175 -0.73 17.22 -8.28
C VAL A 175 -1.79 17.47 -7.23
N ASP A 176 -2.62 16.46 -6.99
CA ASP A 176 -3.64 16.49 -5.97
C ASP A 176 -2.98 16.72 -4.60
N THR A 177 -3.30 17.85 -3.98
CA THR A 177 -2.86 18.20 -2.63
C THR A 177 -3.96 17.92 -1.60
N ASP A 178 -5.13 17.47 -2.05
CA ASP A 178 -6.21 17.04 -1.18
C ASP A 178 -6.00 15.56 -0.86
N PHE A 179 -5.43 15.31 0.32
CA PHE A 179 -5.16 13.95 0.77
C PHE A 179 -6.39 13.43 1.51
N ALA A 180 -6.95 12.33 1.00
CA ALA A 180 -8.07 11.66 1.64
C ALA A 180 -7.71 11.15 3.04
N LEU A 181 -6.44 10.78 3.25
CA LEU A 181 -5.91 10.32 4.54
C LEU A 181 -4.50 10.87 4.78
N GLU A 182 -4.22 11.16 6.04
CA GLU A 182 -2.87 11.38 6.56
C GLU A 182 -2.55 10.28 7.59
N MET A 183 -1.51 9.50 7.32
CA MET A 183 -1.09 8.38 8.15
C MET A 183 0.31 8.63 8.70
N TYR A 184 0.52 8.25 9.94
CA TYR A 184 1.80 8.32 10.65
C TYR A 184 2.23 6.90 10.94
N THR A 185 3.48 6.56 10.64
CA THR A 185 3.99 5.20 10.80
C THR A 185 5.33 5.22 11.52
N ASP A 186 5.60 4.14 12.24
CA ASP A 186 6.87 3.91 12.90
C ASP A 186 7.15 2.41 12.97
N ALA A 187 8.42 2.05 12.90
CA ALA A 187 8.88 0.68 13.06
C ALA A 187 9.90 0.57 14.18
N SER A 188 9.75 -0.46 15.01
CA SER A 188 10.75 -0.89 15.97
C SER A 188 11.34 -2.24 15.55
N LEU A 189 12.26 -2.80 16.35
CA LEU A 189 12.75 -4.17 16.13
C LEU A 189 11.73 -5.25 16.54
N THR A 190 10.69 -4.89 17.28
CA THR A 190 9.68 -5.83 17.78
C THR A 190 8.35 -5.77 17.04
N GLY A 191 7.99 -4.61 16.50
CA GLY A 191 6.72 -4.42 15.82
C GLY A 191 6.65 -3.11 15.04
N TRP A 192 5.44 -2.80 14.58
CA TRP A 192 5.09 -1.55 13.91
C TRP A 192 3.91 -0.89 14.60
N GLY A 193 3.86 0.43 14.45
CA GLY A 193 2.76 1.26 14.91
C GLY A 193 2.33 2.19 13.80
N ALA A 194 1.03 2.47 13.76
CA ALA A 194 0.48 3.46 12.86
C ALA A 194 -0.67 4.24 13.51
N ARG A 195 -0.78 5.51 13.12
CA ARG A 195 -1.91 6.37 13.47
C ARG A 195 -2.51 6.94 12.20
N CYS A 196 -3.83 6.93 12.11
CA CYS A 196 -4.56 7.67 11.10
C CYS A 196 -5.73 8.38 11.78
N LEU A 197 -5.85 9.69 11.60
CA LEU A 197 -6.83 10.51 12.32
C LEU A 197 -6.74 10.28 13.85
N ASN A 198 -7.83 9.81 14.46
CA ASN A 198 -7.93 9.49 15.90
C ASN A 198 -7.72 8.01 16.20
N GLU A 199 -7.50 7.17 15.18
CA GLU A 199 -7.31 5.74 15.35
C GLU A 199 -5.83 5.38 15.35
N VAL A 200 -5.49 4.40 16.19
CA VAL A 200 -4.15 3.86 16.31
C VAL A 200 -4.19 2.35 16.17
N THR A 201 -3.16 1.79 15.53
CA THR A 201 -2.99 0.36 15.40
C THR A 201 -1.53 -0.02 15.56
N HIS A 202 -1.29 -1.28 15.92
CA HIS A 202 0.03 -1.88 15.99
C HIS A 202 -0.05 -3.35 15.65
N GLY A 203 1.11 -3.92 15.32
CA GLY A 203 1.28 -5.35 15.21
C GLY A 203 2.74 -5.73 15.39
N PHE A 204 2.98 -7.03 15.51
CA PHE A 204 4.31 -7.57 15.74
C PHE A 204 4.98 -8.03 14.46
N TRP A 205 6.30 -8.16 14.52
CA TRP A 205 7.05 -8.82 13.46
C TRP A 205 7.04 -10.32 13.67
N ASN A 206 6.84 -11.06 12.59
CA ASN A 206 7.19 -12.48 12.59
C ASN A 206 8.72 -12.65 12.74
N VAL A 207 9.17 -13.88 12.97
CA VAL A 207 10.57 -14.23 13.22
C VAL A 207 11.50 -13.85 12.05
N ASP A 208 11.00 -13.82 10.81
CA ASP A 208 11.81 -13.51 9.64
C ASP A 208 11.90 -12.01 9.39
N ASP A 209 10.83 -11.27 9.64
CA ASP A 209 10.77 -9.82 9.50
C ASP A 209 11.56 -9.13 10.62
N SER A 210 11.51 -9.62 11.85
CA SER A 210 12.29 -9.04 12.98
C SER A 210 13.81 -9.09 12.76
N LYS A 211 14.29 -9.97 11.87
CA LYS A 211 15.71 -10.06 11.46
C LYS A 211 16.07 -9.10 10.32
N LYS A 212 15.10 -8.39 9.74
CA LYS A 212 15.35 -7.45 8.63
C LYS A 212 15.90 -6.14 9.16
N HIS A 213 16.60 -5.43 8.28
CA HIS A 213 17.12 -4.11 8.59
C HIS A 213 15.99 -3.11 8.83
N ILE A 214 16.18 -2.14 9.73
CA ILE A 214 15.17 -1.15 10.11
C ILE A 214 14.51 -0.44 8.91
N ASN A 215 15.29 0.03 7.92
CA ASN A 215 14.75 0.62 6.68
C ASN A 215 13.74 -0.27 5.91
N TYR A 216 13.85 -1.61 6.01
CA TYR A 216 12.87 -2.53 5.44
C TYR A 216 11.61 -2.58 6.31
N LEU A 217 11.79 -2.65 7.64
CA LEU A 217 10.68 -2.65 8.60
C LEU A 217 9.86 -1.36 8.53
N GLU A 218 10.50 -0.21 8.30
CA GLU A 218 9.83 1.08 8.05
C GLU A 218 8.90 1.03 6.83
N LEU A 219 9.39 0.48 5.72
CA LEU A 219 8.55 0.30 4.52
C LEU A 219 7.43 -0.73 4.76
N LEU A 220 7.70 -1.75 5.56
CA LEU A 220 6.69 -2.75 5.92
C LEU A 220 5.61 -2.15 6.84
N ALA A 221 5.99 -1.30 7.80
CA ALA A 221 5.07 -0.54 8.64
C ALA A 221 4.16 0.37 7.81
N VAL A 222 4.73 1.08 6.82
CA VAL A 222 3.95 1.83 5.83
C VAL A 222 2.95 0.93 5.10
N PHE A 223 3.38 -0.24 4.66
CA PHE A 223 2.49 -1.14 3.92
C PHE A 223 1.36 -1.68 4.80
N ASN A 224 1.67 -2.02 6.04
CA ASN A 224 0.68 -2.47 7.01
C ASN A 224 -0.33 -1.35 7.33
N ALA A 225 0.13 -0.12 7.56
CA ALA A 225 -0.74 1.04 7.77
C ALA A 225 -1.71 1.27 6.59
N LEU A 226 -1.22 1.20 5.35
CA LEU A 226 -2.06 1.31 4.16
C LEU A 226 -3.12 0.20 4.09
N ARG A 227 -2.75 -1.04 4.43
CA ARG A 227 -3.68 -2.17 4.43
C ARG A 227 -4.67 -2.14 5.59
N SER A 228 -4.33 -1.49 6.69
CA SER A 228 -5.21 -1.32 7.85
C SER A 228 -6.21 -0.19 7.67
N PHE A 229 -5.77 0.97 7.18
CA PHE A 229 -6.59 2.20 7.15
C PHE A 229 -7.14 2.56 5.77
N ALA A 230 -6.52 2.07 4.69
CA ALA A 230 -6.91 2.38 3.31
C ALA A 230 -7.39 1.16 2.51
N SER A 231 -7.77 0.07 3.17
CA SER A 231 -8.28 -1.16 2.52
C SER A 231 -9.42 -0.88 1.53
N ASP A 232 -10.33 0.01 1.93
CA ASP A 232 -11.57 0.35 1.22
C ASP A 232 -11.48 1.65 0.39
N TYR A 233 -10.28 2.24 0.30
CA TYR A 233 -10.05 3.48 -0.44
C TYR A 233 -9.68 3.22 -1.90
N PHE A 234 -10.18 4.07 -2.79
CA PHE A 234 -9.91 4.03 -4.23
C PHE A 234 -9.84 5.44 -4.80
N ASN A 235 -9.10 5.61 -5.90
CA ASN A 235 -9.06 6.85 -6.68
C ASN A 235 -8.69 8.12 -5.88
N CYS A 236 -7.83 8.00 -4.87
CA CYS A 236 -7.49 9.11 -3.99
C CYS A 236 -5.97 9.28 -3.81
N SER A 237 -5.58 10.34 -3.11
CA SER A 237 -4.21 10.59 -2.68
C SER A 237 -4.08 10.40 -1.16
N ILE A 238 -2.97 9.81 -0.70
CA ILE A 238 -2.69 9.58 0.73
C ILE A 238 -1.33 10.17 1.11
N LEU A 239 -1.29 10.91 2.22
CA LEU A 239 -0.08 11.46 2.80
C LEU A 239 0.46 10.52 3.88
N LEU A 240 1.73 10.14 3.75
CA LEU A 240 2.45 9.29 4.70
C LEU A 240 3.48 10.13 5.44
N ARG A 241 3.40 10.15 6.77
CA ARG A 241 4.35 10.78 7.68
C ARG A 241 5.26 9.71 8.26
N VAL A 242 6.53 9.79 7.85
CA VAL A 242 7.56 8.79 8.18
C VAL A 242 8.79 9.55 8.68
N ASP A 243 9.48 9.06 9.71
CA ASP A 243 10.69 9.69 10.23
C ASP A 243 11.97 9.12 9.60
N ASN A 244 11.86 7.99 8.88
CA ASN A 244 12.96 7.37 8.16
C ASN A 244 13.14 7.93 6.73
N VAL A 245 14.22 8.70 6.53
CA VAL A 245 14.57 9.31 5.23
C VAL A 245 14.78 8.27 4.11
N THR A 246 15.27 7.07 4.43
CA THR A 246 15.45 6.00 3.42
C THR A 246 14.11 5.48 2.92
N ALA A 247 13.15 5.28 3.83
CA ALA A 247 11.79 4.88 3.48
C ALA A 247 11.10 5.95 2.63
N ILE A 248 11.18 7.22 3.03
CA ILE A 248 10.67 8.37 2.25
C ILE A 248 11.25 8.36 0.83
N ALA A 249 12.58 8.23 0.71
CA ALA A 249 13.26 8.22 -0.58
C ALA A 249 12.81 7.03 -1.45
N CYS A 250 12.61 5.85 -0.85
CA CYS A 250 12.12 4.68 -1.57
C CYS A 250 10.70 4.91 -2.09
N ILE A 251 9.78 5.40 -1.25
CA ILE A 251 8.38 5.67 -1.63
C ILE A 251 8.31 6.73 -2.73
N ASN A 252 8.90 7.91 -2.50
CA ASN A 252 8.78 9.04 -3.44
C ASN A 252 9.52 8.83 -4.76
N ARG A 253 10.57 7.98 -4.77
CA ARG A 253 11.26 7.57 -6.01
C ARG A 253 10.69 6.30 -6.63
N MET A 254 9.62 5.75 -6.03
CA MET A 254 8.93 4.53 -6.46
C MET A 254 9.87 3.32 -6.60
N GLY A 255 10.83 3.19 -5.68
CA GLY A 255 11.73 2.05 -5.57
C GLY A 255 13.21 2.41 -5.59
N SER A 256 14.05 1.37 -5.67
CA SER A 256 15.51 1.46 -5.61
C SER A 256 16.17 0.44 -6.53
N VAL A 257 17.15 0.85 -7.32
CA VAL A 257 17.85 -0.09 -8.23
C VAL A 257 18.87 -0.95 -7.46
N LYS A 258 19.53 -0.34 -6.47
CA LYS A 258 20.67 -0.91 -5.74
C LYS A 258 20.21 -1.99 -4.75
N PHE A 259 19.24 -1.66 -3.88
CA PHE A 259 18.83 -2.51 -2.77
C PHE A 259 17.59 -3.34 -3.13
N ARG A 260 17.80 -4.63 -3.41
CA ARG A 260 16.74 -5.55 -3.85
C ARG A 260 15.60 -5.69 -2.84
N SER A 261 15.93 -5.83 -1.55
CA SER A 261 14.93 -6.01 -0.48
C SER A 261 14.01 -4.80 -0.39
N LEU A 262 14.58 -3.58 -0.32
CA LEU A 262 13.81 -2.33 -0.26
C LEU A 262 12.97 -2.12 -1.53
N ASN A 263 13.53 -2.43 -2.71
CA ASN A 263 12.79 -2.32 -3.96
C ASN A 263 11.60 -3.29 -4.02
N ASN A 264 11.77 -4.51 -3.51
CA ASN A 264 10.70 -5.50 -3.51
C ASN A 264 9.51 -5.05 -2.67
N ILE A 265 9.74 -4.57 -1.43
CA ILE A 265 8.64 -4.07 -0.57
C ILE A 265 8.04 -2.77 -1.13
N THR A 266 8.87 -1.84 -1.61
CA THR A 266 8.39 -0.59 -2.23
C THR A 266 7.52 -0.87 -3.45
N ARG A 267 7.89 -1.86 -4.26
CA ARG A 267 7.09 -2.29 -5.40
C ARG A 267 5.76 -2.90 -4.95
N GLN A 268 5.74 -3.72 -3.89
CA GLN A 268 4.48 -4.25 -3.36
C GLN A 268 3.53 -3.14 -2.92
N ILE A 269 4.04 -2.13 -2.20
CA ILE A 269 3.27 -0.94 -1.80
C ILE A 269 2.66 -0.26 -3.03
N TRP A 270 3.48 0.06 -4.02
CA TRP A 270 3.00 0.80 -5.19
C TRP A 270 2.06 0.00 -6.09
N LEU A 271 2.28 -1.31 -6.27
CA LEU A 271 1.34 -2.17 -7.01
C LEU A 271 0.01 -2.29 -6.28
N TRP A 272 0.03 -2.38 -4.94
CA TRP A 272 -1.19 -2.37 -4.14
C TRP A 272 -1.96 -1.06 -4.31
N CYS A 273 -1.24 0.08 -4.36
CA CYS A 273 -1.83 1.39 -4.62
C CYS A 273 -2.35 1.53 -6.05
N GLU A 274 -1.60 1.06 -7.05
CA GLU A 274 -1.98 1.12 -8.47
C GLU A 274 -3.29 0.38 -8.74
N ASN A 275 -3.45 -0.82 -8.17
CA ASN A 275 -4.68 -1.61 -8.31
C ASN A 275 -5.93 -0.88 -7.76
N ARG A 276 -5.74 0.11 -6.88
CA ARG A 276 -6.79 0.95 -6.30
C ARG A 276 -6.82 2.37 -6.87
N ASN A 277 -5.97 2.65 -7.87
CA ASN A 277 -5.72 3.99 -8.38
C ASN A 277 -5.33 5.03 -7.29
N ILE A 278 -4.75 4.56 -6.18
CA ILE A 278 -4.25 5.40 -5.09
C ILE A 278 -2.89 5.99 -5.47
N PHE A 279 -2.64 7.25 -5.10
CA PHE A 279 -1.30 7.85 -5.16
C PHE A 279 -0.82 8.20 -3.75
N ILE A 280 0.39 7.79 -3.40
CA ILE A 280 0.96 8.05 -2.08
C ILE A 280 2.10 9.06 -2.15
N VAL A 281 2.21 9.91 -1.13
CA VAL A 281 3.32 10.85 -0.96
C VAL A 281 3.89 10.68 0.44
N ALA A 282 5.19 10.43 0.56
CA ALA A 282 5.87 10.37 1.84
C ALA A 282 6.50 11.72 2.19
N SER A 283 6.28 12.19 3.41
CA SER A 283 6.84 13.42 3.96
C SER A 283 7.46 13.14 5.32
N TYR A 284 8.51 13.87 5.64
CA TYR A 284 9.22 13.73 6.91
C TYR A 284 8.35 14.23 8.07
N ILE A 285 8.43 13.52 9.19
CA ILE A 285 8.01 14.00 10.51
C ILE A 285 9.18 13.84 11.49
N ASN A 286 9.33 14.79 12.40
CA ASN A 286 10.31 14.67 13.48
C ASN A 286 9.94 13.50 14.39
N THR A 287 10.88 12.62 14.72
CA THR A 287 10.66 11.47 15.63
C THR A 287 10.05 11.93 16.98
N LYS A 288 10.40 13.12 17.48
CA LYS A 288 9.82 13.68 18.72
C LYS A 288 8.33 14.02 18.61
N GLU A 289 7.85 14.25 17.40
CA GLU A 289 6.44 14.56 17.10
C GLU A 289 5.66 13.28 16.72
N ASN A 290 6.36 12.18 16.37
CA ASN A 290 5.76 10.89 15.99
C ASN A 290 5.37 10.02 17.20
N ILE A 291 4.95 10.64 18.30
CA ILE A 291 4.80 10.01 19.62
C ILE A 291 3.84 8.82 19.58
N HIS A 292 2.73 8.96 18.86
CA HIS A 292 1.71 7.90 18.80
C HIS A 292 2.20 6.67 18.06
N ALA A 293 2.77 6.83 16.86
CA ALA A 293 3.23 5.68 16.09
C ALA A 293 4.42 4.99 16.77
N ASP A 294 5.37 5.75 17.33
CA ASP A 294 6.52 5.21 18.08
C ASP A 294 6.07 4.43 19.34
N ARG A 295 5.09 4.95 20.09
CA ARG A 295 4.53 4.23 21.24
C ARG A 295 3.87 2.92 20.81
N GLU A 296 3.10 2.94 19.73
CA GLU A 296 2.41 1.76 19.21
C GLU A 296 3.40 0.73 18.63
N SER A 297 4.48 1.15 17.97
CA SER A 297 5.51 0.24 17.43
C SER A 297 6.31 -0.49 18.51
N ARG A 298 6.37 0.11 19.70
CA ARG A 298 7.04 -0.44 20.91
C ARG A 298 6.05 -1.05 21.91
N SER A 299 4.76 -1.07 21.59
CA SER A 299 3.73 -1.61 22.48
C SER A 299 3.98 -3.09 22.76
N THR A 300 4.16 -3.46 24.02
CA THR A 300 4.34 -4.86 24.44
C THR A 300 3.15 -5.28 25.29
N LEU A 301 1.97 -5.46 24.67
CA LEU A 301 0.83 -6.08 25.34
C LEU A 301 1.05 -7.59 25.48
N ILE A 302 1.97 -7.96 26.39
CA ILE A 302 2.52 -9.31 26.56
C ILE A 302 1.47 -10.34 27.05
N ASN A 303 0.34 -9.89 27.62
CA ASN A 303 -0.55 -10.77 28.38
C ASN A 303 -1.87 -11.14 27.70
N THR A 304 -2.20 -10.58 26.54
CA THR A 304 -3.51 -10.82 25.88
C THR A 304 -3.41 -11.48 24.51
N GLU A 305 -2.25 -11.47 23.87
CA GLU A 305 -2.04 -12.09 22.57
C GLU A 305 -1.45 -13.49 22.70
N TYR A 306 -2.33 -14.46 22.89
CA TYR A 306 -2.01 -15.87 22.77
C TYR A 306 -2.69 -16.48 21.55
N GLU A 307 -1.94 -17.30 20.85
CA GLU A 307 -2.38 -18.04 19.68
C GLU A 307 -2.46 -19.52 20.03
N LEU A 308 -3.54 -20.16 19.60
CA LEU A 308 -3.67 -21.61 19.67
C LEU A 308 -2.73 -22.29 18.67
N SER A 309 -2.07 -23.37 19.08
CA SER A 309 -1.18 -24.12 18.17
C SER A 309 -1.90 -24.61 16.91
N ILE A 310 -1.18 -24.65 15.79
CA ILE A 310 -1.73 -25.12 14.51
C ILE A 310 -2.19 -26.58 14.62
N SER A 311 -1.48 -27.42 15.36
CA SER A 311 -1.87 -28.82 15.58
C SER A 311 -3.20 -28.93 16.33
N ALA A 312 -3.39 -28.15 17.39
CA ALA A 312 -4.66 -28.11 18.13
C ALA A 312 -5.80 -27.57 17.25
N PHE A 313 -5.56 -26.51 16.47
CA PHE A 313 -6.55 -25.99 15.53
C PHE A 313 -6.94 -27.02 14.46
N GLN A 314 -5.98 -27.78 13.92
CA GLN A 314 -6.27 -28.86 12.98
C GLN A 314 -7.11 -29.97 13.60
N GLU A 315 -6.86 -30.31 14.86
CA GLU A 315 -7.66 -31.28 15.60
C GLU A 315 -9.09 -30.80 15.82
N ILE A 316 -9.25 -29.53 16.22
CA ILE A 316 -10.55 -28.85 16.30
C ILE A 316 -11.30 -28.97 14.96
N CYS A 317 -10.66 -28.65 13.84
CA CYS A 317 -11.29 -28.73 12.52
C CYS A 317 -11.67 -30.16 12.13
N ARG A 318 -10.90 -31.17 12.54
CA ARG A 318 -11.26 -32.60 12.32
C ARG A 318 -12.50 -33.00 13.13
N CYS A 319 -12.63 -32.51 14.35
CA CYS A 319 -13.75 -32.86 15.23
C CYS A 319 -15.04 -32.08 14.92
N PHE A 320 -14.92 -30.80 14.58
CA PHE A 320 -16.06 -29.87 14.53
C PHE A 320 -16.31 -29.29 13.13
N GLY A 321 -15.47 -29.60 12.15
CA GLY A 321 -15.53 -29.03 10.81
C GLY A 321 -14.72 -27.73 10.66
N THR A 322 -14.62 -27.25 9.43
CA THR A 322 -13.78 -26.09 9.10
C THR A 322 -14.55 -24.77 9.25
N PRO A 323 -14.14 -23.86 10.14
CA PRO A 323 -14.75 -22.54 10.29
C PRO A 323 -14.51 -21.66 9.06
N THR A 324 -15.46 -20.76 8.76
CA THR A 324 -15.38 -19.81 7.64
C THR A 324 -14.67 -18.51 8.01
N ILE A 325 -14.59 -18.20 9.30
CA ILE A 325 -14.08 -16.93 9.83
C ILE A 325 -13.47 -17.12 11.22
N ASP A 326 -12.36 -16.42 11.48
CA ASP A 326 -11.70 -16.34 12.78
C ASP A 326 -12.02 -15.01 13.47
N LEU A 327 -12.65 -15.10 14.64
CA LEU A 327 -12.99 -13.95 15.46
C LEU A 327 -11.89 -13.74 16.51
N PHE A 328 -11.49 -12.48 16.71
CA PHE A 328 -10.46 -12.05 17.66
C PHE A 328 -9.03 -12.38 17.25
N ALA A 329 -8.75 -12.37 15.96
CA ALA A 329 -7.43 -12.66 15.41
C ALA A 329 -6.75 -11.42 14.81
N THR A 330 -5.44 -11.49 14.67
CA THR A 330 -4.59 -10.57 13.91
C THR A 330 -4.02 -11.31 12.69
N GLN A 331 -3.41 -10.58 11.77
CA GLN A 331 -2.76 -11.13 10.59
C GLN A 331 -1.73 -12.22 10.93
N LEU A 332 -1.13 -12.16 12.11
CA LEU A 332 -0.12 -13.13 12.53
C LEU A 332 -0.72 -14.44 13.03
N ASN A 333 -1.85 -14.39 13.73
CA ASN A 333 -2.40 -15.56 14.44
C ASN A 333 -3.70 -16.10 13.85
N ALA A 334 -4.23 -15.46 12.80
CA ALA A 334 -5.46 -15.87 12.14
C ALA A 334 -5.37 -17.33 11.64
N LYS A 335 -6.38 -18.11 12.03
CA LYS A 335 -6.55 -19.51 11.65
C LYS A 335 -7.43 -19.69 10.42
N CYS A 336 -8.15 -18.64 10.03
CA CYS A 336 -8.98 -18.57 8.85
C CYS A 336 -8.48 -17.48 7.90
N ILE A 337 -8.77 -17.63 6.60
CA ILE A 337 -8.47 -16.61 5.58
C ILE A 337 -9.24 -15.32 5.88
N ARG A 338 -10.51 -15.44 6.27
CA ARG A 338 -11.33 -14.33 6.77
C ARG A 338 -11.15 -14.23 8.27
N TYR A 339 -10.82 -13.04 8.78
CA TYR A 339 -10.68 -12.83 10.21
C TYR A 339 -11.05 -11.40 10.61
N ILE A 340 -11.43 -11.22 11.87
CA ILE A 340 -11.77 -9.92 12.47
C ILE A 340 -10.84 -9.61 13.64
N SER A 341 -10.20 -8.44 13.56
CA SER A 341 -9.25 -7.95 14.56
C SER A 341 -9.88 -6.94 15.51
N TRP A 342 -9.25 -6.74 16.68
CA TRP A 342 -9.71 -5.75 17.65
C TRP A 342 -9.44 -4.30 17.21
N LYS A 343 -8.30 -4.06 16.56
CA LYS A 343 -7.89 -2.78 15.97
C LYS A 343 -7.76 -2.91 14.44
N PRO A 344 -7.70 -1.80 13.67
CA PRO A 344 -7.46 -1.85 12.23
C PRO A 344 -6.19 -2.67 11.89
N ASP A 345 -6.36 -3.83 11.27
CA ASP A 345 -5.25 -4.77 11.04
C ASP A 345 -5.17 -5.20 9.56
N PRO A 346 -3.97 -5.44 9.00
CA PRO A 346 -3.82 -5.60 7.57
C PRO A 346 -4.58 -6.81 7.00
N ASN A 347 -5.55 -6.57 6.11
CA ASN A 347 -6.47 -7.57 5.51
C ASN A 347 -7.56 -8.10 6.45
N SER A 348 -7.76 -7.51 7.63
CA SER A 348 -8.92 -7.87 8.44
C SER A 348 -10.20 -7.47 7.70
N ILE A 349 -11.26 -8.29 7.82
CA ILE A 349 -12.52 -8.00 7.12
C ILE A 349 -13.36 -6.95 7.86
N ASN A 350 -13.10 -6.75 9.15
CA ASN A 350 -13.74 -5.74 9.98
C ASN A 350 -12.92 -5.48 11.25
N VAL A 351 -13.28 -4.45 12.01
CA VAL A 351 -12.71 -4.12 13.31
C VAL A 351 -13.74 -4.36 14.40
N ASP A 352 -13.30 -4.92 15.52
CA ASP A 352 -14.13 -5.35 16.65
C ASP A 352 -15.20 -6.39 16.27
N ALA A 353 -14.93 -7.66 16.59
CA ALA A 353 -15.84 -8.77 16.32
C ALA A 353 -17.24 -8.59 16.95
N PHE A 354 -17.40 -7.73 17.97
CA PHE A 354 -18.72 -7.48 18.56
C PHE A 354 -19.61 -6.56 17.72
N THR A 355 -19.06 -5.83 16.75
CA THR A 355 -19.81 -4.88 15.90
C THR A 355 -20.47 -5.53 14.69
N VAL A 356 -20.09 -6.76 14.35
CA VAL A 356 -20.64 -7.53 13.22
C VAL A 356 -21.64 -8.59 13.68
N SER A 357 -22.55 -8.99 12.79
CA SER A 357 -23.42 -10.15 13.03
C SER A 357 -22.62 -11.46 12.89
N TRP A 358 -22.75 -12.35 13.88
CA TRP A 358 -22.23 -13.73 13.84
C TRP A 358 -23.28 -14.71 13.33
N LYS A 359 -24.53 -14.28 13.20
CA LYS A 359 -25.62 -15.10 12.66
C LYS A 359 -25.34 -15.52 11.22
N GLY A 360 -25.46 -16.81 10.94
CA GLY A 360 -25.30 -17.39 9.60
C GLY A 360 -23.86 -17.68 9.19
N GLU A 361 -22.89 -17.34 10.03
CA GLU A 361 -21.48 -17.72 9.85
C GLU A 361 -21.17 -18.92 10.74
N PHE A 362 -20.30 -19.82 10.26
CA PHE A 362 -19.72 -20.87 11.09
C PHE A 362 -18.33 -20.41 11.55
N PHE A 363 -18.30 -19.69 12.67
CA PHE A 363 -17.09 -19.02 13.12
C PHE A 363 -16.22 -19.88 14.04
N TYR A 364 -14.95 -19.52 14.13
CA TYR A 364 -14.05 -19.91 15.21
C TYR A 364 -13.75 -18.69 16.07
N ALA A 365 -13.80 -18.85 17.40
CA ALA A 365 -13.48 -17.79 18.34
C ALA A 365 -12.54 -18.31 19.42
N PHE A 366 -11.38 -17.68 19.54
CA PHE A 366 -10.50 -17.80 20.70
C PHE A 366 -10.35 -16.42 21.36
N PRO A 367 -11.38 -15.96 22.09
CA PRO A 367 -11.40 -14.60 22.61
C PRO A 367 -10.39 -14.43 23.74
N PRO A 368 -9.90 -13.20 23.98
CA PRO A 368 -9.26 -12.84 25.24
C PRO A 368 -10.13 -13.31 26.42
N PHE A 369 -9.51 -13.91 27.44
CA PHE A 369 -10.27 -14.61 28.50
C PHE A 369 -11.25 -13.70 29.24
N SER A 370 -10.99 -12.40 29.33
CA SER A 370 -11.90 -11.40 29.91
C SER A 370 -13.16 -11.15 29.08
N LEU A 371 -13.19 -11.53 27.81
CA LEU A 371 -14.28 -11.28 26.87
C LEU A 371 -15.17 -12.52 26.65
N ILE A 372 -14.87 -13.66 27.27
CA ILE A 372 -15.62 -14.91 27.10
C ILE A 372 -17.11 -14.69 27.41
N THR A 373 -17.45 -14.09 28.55
CA THR A 373 -18.85 -13.81 28.93
C THR A 373 -19.58 -13.00 27.86
N LYS A 374 -18.93 -11.97 27.32
CA LYS A 374 -19.50 -11.12 26.26
C LYS A 374 -19.70 -11.91 24.95
N CYS A 375 -18.78 -12.83 24.63
CA CYS A 375 -18.93 -13.73 23.48
C CYS A 375 -20.15 -14.65 23.63
N LEU A 376 -20.31 -15.29 24.79
CA LEU A 376 -21.46 -16.16 25.06
C LEU A 376 -22.78 -15.39 24.97
N GLN A 377 -22.83 -14.18 25.54
CA GLN A 377 -24.00 -13.30 25.44
C GLN A 377 -24.35 -12.98 23.98
N LYS A 378 -23.36 -12.68 23.14
CA LYS A 378 -23.59 -12.40 21.72
C LYS A 378 -24.08 -13.64 20.96
N ILE A 379 -23.54 -14.82 21.26
CA ILE A 379 -24.02 -16.10 20.69
C ILE A 379 -25.50 -16.30 20.98
N ILE A 380 -25.93 -16.10 22.24
CA ILE A 380 -27.34 -16.19 22.67
C ILE A 380 -28.18 -15.12 21.96
N ALA A 381 -27.74 -13.87 22.03
CA ALA A 381 -28.47 -12.73 21.50
C ALA A 381 -28.73 -12.85 20.00
N GLU A 382 -27.83 -13.45 19.22
CA GLU A 382 -27.95 -13.56 17.77
C GLU A 382 -28.43 -14.94 17.29
N GLY A 383 -28.55 -15.92 18.19
CA GLY A 383 -28.77 -17.32 17.81
C GLY A 383 -27.67 -17.85 16.89
N ALA A 384 -26.44 -17.37 17.11
CA ALA A 384 -25.28 -17.73 16.32
C ALA A 384 -24.76 -19.13 16.68
N GLN A 385 -23.96 -19.72 15.80
CA GLN A 385 -23.36 -21.03 16.01
C GLN A 385 -21.89 -21.01 15.58
N GLY A 386 -21.01 -21.53 16.42
CA GLY A 386 -19.58 -21.54 16.11
C GLY A 386 -18.76 -22.32 17.11
N ILE A 387 -17.49 -22.52 16.75
CA ILE A 387 -16.48 -23.16 17.57
C ILE A 387 -15.92 -22.12 18.54
N VAL A 388 -15.98 -22.39 19.84
CA VAL A 388 -15.43 -21.50 20.87
C VAL A 388 -14.41 -22.24 21.72
N VAL A 389 -13.24 -21.62 21.89
CA VAL A 389 -12.15 -22.11 22.74
C VAL A 389 -12.14 -21.29 24.04
N VAL A 390 -12.22 -21.96 25.18
CA VAL A 390 -12.19 -21.35 26.52
C VAL A 390 -11.22 -22.10 27.45
N PRO A 391 -10.67 -21.47 28.49
CA PRO A 391 -9.91 -22.21 29.51
C PRO A 391 -10.81 -23.12 30.34
N CYS A 392 -10.31 -24.24 30.87
CA CYS A 392 -11.08 -25.11 31.77
C CYS A 392 -11.14 -24.52 33.19
N TRP A 393 -11.88 -23.42 33.38
CA TRP A 393 -12.01 -22.75 34.68
C TRP A 393 -13.42 -22.90 35.26
N ASN A 394 -13.65 -24.02 35.95
CA ASN A 394 -14.96 -24.39 36.52
C ASN A 394 -15.51 -23.40 37.58
N THR A 395 -14.67 -22.56 38.18
CA THR A 395 -15.08 -21.53 39.14
C THR A 395 -15.59 -20.26 38.48
N GLN A 396 -15.45 -20.11 37.16
CA GLN A 396 -15.85 -18.90 36.46
C GLN A 396 -17.36 -18.89 36.18
N PRO A 397 -18.05 -17.74 36.33
CA PRO A 397 -19.50 -17.64 36.11
C PRO A 397 -19.94 -18.11 34.71
N TRP A 398 -19.14 -17.85 33.69
CA TRP A 398 -19.43 -18.21 32.30
C TRP A 398 -19.33 -19.71 32.01
N TYR A 399 -18.70 -20.51 32.89
CA TYR A 399 -18.46 -21.93 32.65
C TYR A 399 -19.77 -22.70 32.46
N SER A 400 -20.74 -22.48 33.37
CA SER A 400 -22.06 -23.11 33.27
C SER A 400 -22.84 -22.70 32.01
N VAL A 401 -22.69 -21.44 31.58
CA VAL A 401 -23.34 -20.92 30.37
C VAL A 401 -22.73 -21.55 29.13
N PHE A 402 -21.40 -21.69 29.08
CA PHE A 402 -20.71 -22.39 27.98
C PHE A 402 -21.27 -23.80 27.80
N HIS A 403 -21.36 -24.57 28.89
CA HIS A 403 -21.87 -25.95 28.87
C HIS A 403 -23.33 -26.05 28.45
N LYS A 404 -24.19 -25.10 28.84
CA LYS A 404 -25.59 -25.03 28.38
C LYS A 404 -25.72 -24.75 26.88
N LEU A 405 -24.74 -24.07 26.28
CA LEU A 405 -24.76 -23.73 24.85
C LEU A 405 -24.14 -24.82 23.96
N LEU A 406 -23.49 -25.84 24.55
CA LEU A 406 -22.86 -26.91 23.78
C LEU A 406 -23.88 -27.74 23.02
N ILE A 407 -23.61 -27.95 21.73
CA ILE A 407 -24.38 -28.87 20.87
C ILE A 407 -23.57 -30.12 20.48
N THR A 408 -22.33 -30.22 20.95
CA THR A 408 -21.41 -31.33 20.70
C THR A 408 -20.72 -31.72 22.00
N LYS A 409 -20.22 -32.96 22.08
CA LYS A 409 -19.28 -33.34 23.15
C LYS A 409 -18.03 -32.44 23.07
N PRO A 410 -17.62 -31.78 24.16
CA PRO A 410 -16.48 -30.89 24.14
C PRO A 410 -15.17 -31.67 23.95
N LEU A 411 -14.24 -31.08 23.20
CA LEU A 411 -12.86 -31.52 23.07
C LEU A 411 -12.03 -30.80 24.13
N VAL A 412 -11.23 -31.54 24.89
CA VAL A 412 -10.40 -31.00 25.95
C VAL A 412 -8.93 -31.20 25.61
N PHE A 413 -8.19 -30.10 25.59
CA PHE A 413 -6.73 -30.11 25.49
C PHE A 413 -6.13 -30.05 26.88
N ALA A 414 -5.36 -31.07 27.26
CA ALA A 414 -4.60 -31.11 28.51
C ALA A 414 -3.48 -30.05 28.50
N PRO A 415 -2.96 -29.66 29.69
CA PRO A 415 -1.89 -28.67 29.78
C PRO A 415 -0.66 -29.13 29.00
N ASN A 416 -0.19 -28.27 28.10
CA ASN A 416 0.94 -28.56 27.24
C ASN A 416 1.72 -27.27 26.93
N GLN A 417 3.05 -27.37 26.99
CA GLN A 417 3.97 -26.25 26.75
C GLN A 417 3.76 -25.58 25.40
N THR A 418 3.36 -26.34 24.37
CA THR A 418 3.22 -25.85 23.00
C THR A 418 1.77 -25.56 22.61
N LEU A 419 0.81 -25.69 23.52
CA LEU A 419 -0.61 -25.47 23.22
C LEU A 419 -0.92 -24.02 22.88
N LEU A 420 -0.32 -23.09 23.63
CA LEU A 420 -0.47 -21.65 23.44
C LEU A 420 0.90 -20.98 23.27
N SER A 421 1.04 -20.23 22.18
CA SER A 421 2.21 -19.43 21.87
C SER A 421 1.88 -17.94 21.84
N SER A 422 2.89 -17.09 22.04
CA SER A 422 2.77 -15.64 21.87
C SER A 422 3.98 -15.14 21.08
N PRO A 423 3.87 -14.04 20.30
CA PRO A 423 5.01 -13.46 19.60
C PRO A 423 6.24 -13.19 20.50
N PHE A 424 6.01 -12.99 21.81
CA PHE A 424 7.03 -12.65 22.80
C PHE A 424 7.42 -13.79 23.74
N ARG A 425 6.68 -14.90 23.76
CA ARG A 425 6.88 -15.99 24.71
C ARG A 425 6.80 -17.33 24.02
N LYS A 426 7.78 -18.20 24.31
CA LYS A 426 7.79 -19.58 23.81
C LYS A 426 6.61 -20.40 24.34
N HIS A 427 6.08 -20.05 25.51
CA HIS A 427 4.96 -20.75 26.16
C HIS A 427 4.14 -19.79 27.02
N HIS A 428 2.85 -20.11 27.20
CA HIS A 428 1.96 -19.40 28.11
C HIS A 428 2.42 -19.57 29.58
N PRO A 429 2.36 -18.55 30.45
CA PRO A 429 2.81 -18.64 31.86
C PRO A 429 2.17 -19.80 32.63
N LEU A 430 0.91 -20.10 32.33
CA LEU A 430 0.13 -21.19 32.94
C LEU A 430 0.21 -22.52 32.17
N TRP A 431 1.17 -22.73 31.27
CA TRP A 431 1.21 -23.93 30.40
C TRP A 431 1.16 -25.28 31.14
N GLN A 432 1.60 -25.31 32.41
CA GLN A 432 1.61 -26.52 33.25
C GLN A 432 0.23 -26.89 33.79
N SER A 433 -0.70 -25.94 33.89
CA SER A 433 -2.00 -26.12 34.52
C SER A 433 -3.19 -25.70 33.65
N LEU A 434 -2.92 -24.98 32.55
CA LEU A 434 -3.94 -24.46 31.65
C LEU A 434 -4.40 -25.53 30.66
N SER A 435 -5.55 -26.12 30.95
CA SER A 435 -6.33 -26.89 29.98
C SER A 435 -7.26 -25.97 29.19
N LEU A 436 -7.52 -26.32 27.94
CA LEU A 436 -8.53 -25.64 27.10
C LEU A 436 -9.68 -26.59 26.80
N GLU A 437 -10.89 -26.05 26.82
CA GLU A 437 -12.12 -26.72 26.42
C GLU A 437 -12.66 -26.07 25.14
N VAL A 438 -13.06 -26.91 24.20
CA VAL A 438 -13.53 -26.48 22.88
C VAL A 438 -14.81 -27.20 22.55
N GLY A 439 -15.80 -26.47 22.02
CA GLY A 439 -17.01 -27.09 21.50
C GLY A 439 -17.70 -26.21 20.49
N ILE A 440 -18.70 -26.79 19.81
CA ILE A 440 -19.65 -26.01 19.01
C ILE A 440 -20.73 -25.51 19.96
N LEU A 441 -20.90 -24.19 19.99
CA LEU A 441 -21.92 -23.52 20.77
C LEU A 441 -23.03 -23.07 19.84
N SER A 442 -24.28 -23.10 20.33
CA SER A 442 -25.43 -22.55 19.61
C SER A 442 -26.36 -21.77 20.54
N GLY A 443 -26.62 -20.51 20.19
CA GLY A 443 -27.61 -19.68 20.88
C GLY A 443 -29.06 -20.03 20.55
N ARG A 444 -29.30 -20.92 19.58
CA ARG A 444 -30.65 -21.27 19.12
C ARG A 444 -31.43 -22.07 20.17
N LEU A 445 -30.77 -23.01 20.84
CA LEU A 445 -31.37 -23.81 21.92
C LEU A 445 -31.89 -22.93 23.05
N PHE A 446 -31.14 -21.87 23.38
CA PHE A 446 -31.53 -20.92 24.43
C PHE A 446 -32.79 -20.11 24.08
N ARG A 447 -33.16 -19.99 22.79
CA ARG A 447 -34.40 -19.31 22.37
C ARG A 447 -35.60 -20.25 22.36
N GLU A 448 -35.38 -21.54 22.11
CA GLU A 448 -36.44 -22.55 22.15
C GLU A 448 -36.96 -22.76 23.59
N GLU A 449 -36.11 -22.60 24.61
CA GLU A 449 -36.50 -22.69 26.03
C GLU A 449 -37.24 -21.44 26.58
N VAL A 450 -37.22 -20.29 25.89
CA VAL A 450 -37.74 -19.01 26.44
C VAL A 450 -39.19 -18.71 26.04
N PHE A 451 -39.88 -19.59 25.31
CA PHE A 451 -41.30 -19.42 24.91
C PHE A 451 -42.27 -20.48 25.47
N GLN A 452 -41.96 -21.08 26.62
CA GLN A 452 -42.93 -21.87 27.37
C GLN A 452 -43.02 -21.40 28.82
N GLN A 453 -43.80 -20.34 29.06
CA GLN A 453 -44.49 -20.07 30.32
C GLN A 453 -45.95 -19.78 30.05
#